data_AF-A0A524C5R2-F1
#
_entry.id   AF-A0A524C5R2-F1
#
_cell.length_a   1.000
_cell.length_b   1.000
_cell.length_c   1.000
_cell.angle_alpha   90.00
_cell.angle_beta   90.00
_cell.angle_gamma   90.00
#
_symmetry.space_group_name_H-M   'P 1'
#
loop_
_entity.id
_entity.type
_entity.pdbx_description
1 polymer ?
#
loop_
_entity_poly.entity_id
_entity_poly.type
_entity_poly.pdbx_seq_one_letter_code
_entity_poly.pdbx_strand_id
1 'polypeptide(L)'
;MKFKNKVKSHIKELREEYNLSQQELADKIGVSRQTIYYLEKGSYNPSLTISFKIAEVFDDKRLKEIFYQEPVIKDILKNKTLEELDRIASKVGITTQKLIQLTKIDDDQLNENYSKQELEKIAKNLDSEFDDLFEE
;
A
#
# COMPACT_ATOMS: atom_id res chain seq x y z
N MET A 1 15.05 2.49 -10.84
CA MET A 1 13.61 2.69 -10.57
C MET A 1 13.19 1.80 -9.43
N LYS A 2 12.43 2.34 -8.49
CA LYS A 2 11.84 1.60 -7.37
C LYS A 2 10.35 1.84 -7.31
N PHE A 3 9.61 0.95 -6.68
CA PHE A 3 8.22 1.24 -6.35
C PHE A 3 8.13 2.30 -5.26
N LYS A 4 7.24 3.27 -5.46
CA LYS A 4 6.80 4.11 -4.36
C LYS A 4 5.93 3.27 -3.44
N ASN A 5 6.36 3.17 -2.19
CA ASN A 5 5.69 2.36 -1.19
C ASN A 5 4.83 3.22 -0.28
N LYS A 6 3.72 2.65 0.18
CA LYS A 6 2.94 3.20 1.29
C LYS A 6 2.96 2.26 2.47
N VAL A 7 2.86 2.85 3.67
CA VAL A 7 2.73 2.09 4.91
C VAL A 7 1.31 1.56 5.03
N LYS A 8 1.20 0.25 5.20
CA LYS A 8 -0.02 -0.46 5.60
C LYS A 8 0.16 -1.02 7.00
N SER A 9 -0.96 -1.46 7.59
CA SER A 9 -0.97 -2.01 8.92
C SER A 9 -1.84 -3.26 9.01
N HIS A 10 -1.52 -4.09 10.01
CA HIS A 10 -2.36 -5.19 10.50
C HIS A 10 -3.18 -4.76 11.73
N ILE A 11 -3.37 -3.45 11.92
CA ILE A 11 -4.04 -2.91 13.12
C ILE A 11 -5.45 -3.46 13.23
N LYS A 12 -6.17 -3.62 12.12
CA LYS A 12 -7.55 -4.10 12.15
C LYS A 12 -7.60 -5.54 12.68
N GLU A 13 -6.76 -6.41 12.14
CA GLU A 13 -6.66 -7.81 12.51
C GLU A 13 -6.23 -7.97 13.97
N LEU A 14 -5.19 -7.24 14.38
CA LEU A 14 -4.70 -7.23 15.76
C LEU A 14 -5.76 -6.70 16.72
N ARG A 15 -6.44 -5.62 16.35
CA ARG A 15 -7.53 -5.05 17.17
C ARG A 15 -8.66 -6.06 17.38
N GLU A 16 -9.02 -6.81 16.35
CA GLU A 16 -10.06 -7.86 16.42
C GLU A 16 -9.60 -9.07 17.24
N GLU A 17 -8.34 -9.50 17.11
CA GLU A 17 -7.73 -10.56 17.94
C GLU A 17 -7.78 -10.19 19.44
N TYR A 18 -7.54 -8.93 19.76
CA TYR A 18 -7.57 -8.39 21.13
C TYR A 18 -8.98 -7.96 21.59
N ASN A 19 -10.02 -8.21 20.79
CA ASN A 19 -11.42 -7.84 21.07
C ASN A 19 -11.63 -6.34 21.35
N LEU A 20 -10.89 -5.48 20.67
CA LEU A 20 -11.01 -4.03 20.80
C LEU A 20 -11.87 -3.47 19.66
N SER A 21 -12.61 -2.40 19.92
CA SER A 21 -13.19 -1.53 18.91
C SER A 21 -12.20 -0.44 18.49
N GLN A 22 -12.46 0.23 17.36
CA GLN A 22 -11.61 1.34 16.92
C GLN A 22 -11.56 2.47 17.96
N GLN A 23 -12.66 2.68 18.69
CA GLN A 23 -12.73 3.69 19.74
C GLN A 23 -11.86 3.27 20.94
N GLU A 24 -11.94 2.02 21.38
CA GLU A 24 -11.13 1.55 22.51
C GLU A 24 -9.62 1.59 22.23
N LEU A 25 -9.20 1.25 21.00
CA LEU A 25 -7.80 1.41 20.62
C LEU A 25 -7.39 2.89 20.59
N ALA A 26 -8.24 3.76 20.05
CA ALA A 26 -8.02 5.20 20.02
C ALA A 26 -7.83 5.77 21.43
N ASP A 27 -8.69 5.39 22.37
CA ASP A 27 -8.65 5.82 23.76
C ASP A 27 -7.36 5.35 24.45
N LYS A 28 -6.94 4.10 24.22
CA LYS A 28 -5.70 3.54 24.77
C LYS A 28 -4.44 4.30 24.34
N ILE A 29 -4.37 4.74 23.08
CA ILE A 29 -3.18 5.44 22.55
C ILE A 29 -3.31 6.96 22.55
N GLY A 30 -4.48 7.50 22.93
CA GLY A 30 -4.75 8.93 23.05
C GLY A 30 -4.87 9.65 21.70
N VAL A 31 -5.60 9.06 20.75
CA VAL A 31 -5.88 9.67 19.43
C VAL A 31 -7.39 9.65 19.14
N SER A 32 -7.81 10.23 18.02
CA SER A 32 -9.21 10.12 17.58
C SER A 32 -9.49 8.75 16.96
N ARG A 33 -10.73 8.26 17.06
CA ARG A 33 -11.18 7.06 16.32
C ARG A 33 -10.91 7.15 14.81
N GLN A 34 -11.01 8.36 14.25
CA GLN A 34 -10.70 8.61 12.83
C GLN A 34 -9.22 8.36 12.50
N THR A 35 -8.32 8.61 13.45
CA THR A 35 -6.89 8.26 13.29
C THR A 35 -6.74 6.75 13.14
N ILE A 36 -7.41 5.95 13.98
CA ILE A 36 -7.40 4.49 13.85
C ILE A 36 -7.98 4.04 12.51
N TYR A 37 -9.09 4.64 12.06
CA TYR A 37 -9.66 4.36 10.73
C TYR A 37 -8.64 4.57 9.61
N TYR A 38 -7.92 5.70 9.59
CA TYR A 38 -6.93 5.97 8.54
C TYR A 38 -5.69 5.07 8.62
N LEU A 39 -5.27 4.71 9.84
CA LEU A 39 -4.19 3.74 10.05
C LEU A 39 -4.56 2.34 9.53
N GLU A 40 -5.78 1.88 9.81
CA GLU A 40 -6.30 0.61 9.28
C GLU A 40 -6.45 0.64 7.74
N LYS A 41 -6.73 1.81 7.15
CA LYS A 41 -6.80 1.99 5.69
C LYS A 41 -5.43 2.17 5.02
N GLY A 42 -4.35 2.37 5.78
CA GLY A 42 -3.02 2.69 5.23
C GLY A 42 -2.99 4.00 4.44
N SER A 43 -3.89 4.94 4.77
CA SER A 43 -3.96 6.28 4.15
C SER A 43 -3.28 7.36 4.99
N TYR A 44 -2.69 6.96 6.12
CA TYR A 44 -1.96 7.84 7.03
C TYR A 44 -0.67 7.16 7.48
N ASN A 45 0.44 7.88 7.35
CA ASN A 45 1.73 7.41 7.86
C ASN A 45 1.81 7.74 9.37
N PRO A 46 1.81 6.75 10.28
CA PRO A 46 1.90 7.01 11.71
C PRO A 46 3.22 7.69 12.07
N SER A 47 3.18 8.59 13.04
CA SER A 47 4.40 9.02 13.72
C SER A 47 5.01 7.86 14.50
N LEU A 48 6.33 7.88 14.72
CA LEU A 48 7.00 6.89 15.55
C LEU A 48 6.35 6.75 16.93
N THR A 49 5.92 7.86 17.53
CA THR A 49 5.20 7.87 18.81
C THR A 49 3.90 7.07 18.76
N ILE A 50 3.07 7.25 17.72
CA ILE A 50 1.84 6.47 17.55
C ILE A 50 2.18 5.00 17.33
N SER A 51 3.19 4.70 16.51
CA SER A 51 3.62 3.34 16.22
C SER A 51 4.05 2.57 17.47
N PHE A 52 4.83 3.20 18.36
CA PHE A 52 5.25 2.58 19.63
C PHE A 52 4.07 2.37 20.59
N LYS A 53 3.18 3.35 20.75
CA LYS A 53 1.98 3.18 21.58
C LYS A 53 1.08 2.04 21.11
N ILE A 54 0.96 1.84 19.79
CA ILE A 54 0.19 0.72 19.24
C ILE A 54 0.88 -0.60 19.54
N ALA A 55 2.21 -0.66 19.45
CA ALA A 55 2.97 -1.85 19.84
C ALA A 55 2.76 -2.22 21.32
N GLU A 56 2.81 -1.24 22.22
CA GLU A 56 2.56 -1.44 23.66
C GLU A 56 1.16 -2.02 23.93
N VAL A 57 0.13 -1.61 23.18
CA VAL A 57 -1.23 -2.16 23.30
C VAL A 57 -1.31 -3.62 22.88
N PHE A 58 -0.44 -4.06 21.96
CA PHE A 58 -0.41 -5.40 21.40
C PHE A 58 0.76 -6.23 21.93
N ASP A 59 0.97 -6.21 23.25
CA ASP A 59 2.01 -6.98 23.97
C ASP A 59 3.44 -6.74 23.45
N ASP A 60 3.80 -5.47 23.22
CA ASP A 60 5.13 -5.04 22.75
C ASP A 60 5.56 -5.71 21.43
N LYS A 61 4.59 -6.03 20.55
CA LYS A 61 4.86 -6.57 19.20
C LYS A 61 5.83 -5.66 18.44
N ARG A 62 6.70 -6.27 17.63
CA ARG A 62 7.66 -5.50 16.82
C ARG A 62 6.90 -4.68 15.78
N LEU A 63 7.37 -3.48 15.48
CA LEU A 63 6.74 -2.61 14.48
C LEU A 63 6.55 -3.29 13.11
N LYS A 64 7.48 -4.16 12.70
CA LYS A 64 7.38 -4.93 11.44
C LYS A 64 6.29 -6.01 11.42
N GLU A 65 5.74 -6.35 12.58
CA GLU A 65 4.60 -7.28 12.72
C GLU A 65 3.27 -6.54 12.66
N ILE A 66 3.29 -5.22 12.91
CA ILE A 66 2.11 -4.34 12.92
C ILE A 66 2.01 -3.56 11.62
N PHE A 67 3.14 -3.13 11.07
CA PHE A 67 3.24 -2.28 9.89
C PHE A 67 4.13 -2.91 8.84
N TYR A 68 3.76 -2.73 7.58
CA TYR A 68 4.52 -3.18 6.43
C TYR A 68 4.41 -2.16 5.30
N GLN A 69 5.29 -2.26 4.32
CA GLN A 69 5.27 -1.42 3.13
C GLN A 69 4.73 -2.22 1.95
N GLU A 70 3.89 -1.59 1.13
CA GLU A 70 3.41 -2.15 -0.12
C GLU A 70 3.48 -1.10 -1.23
N PRO A 71 3.88 -1.47 -2.46
CA PRO A 71 3.83 -0.58 -3.61
C PRO A 71 2.45 0.02 -3.83
N VAL A 72 2.38 1.34 -4.01
CA VAL A 72 1.12 2.08 -4.21
C VAL A 72 0.35 1.52 -5.41
N ILE A 73 1.07 1.21 -6.48
CA ILE A 73 0.50 0.65 -7.72
C ILE A 73 -0.23 -0.68 -7.50
N LYS A 74 0.17 -1.50 -6.51
CA LYS A 74 -0.48 -2.80 -6.24
C LYS A 74 -1.95 -2.61 -5.85
N ASP A 75 -2.25 -1.61 -5.05
CA ASP A 75 -3.62 -1.33 -4.65
C ASP A 75 -4.47 -0.79 -5.80
N ILE A 76 -3.88 0.03 -6.66
CA ILE A 76 -4.59 0.55 -7.84
C ILE A 76 -4.97 -0.60 -8.76
N LEU A 77 -4.04 -1.53 -9.03
CA LEU A 77 -4.27 -2.65 -9.92
C LEU A 77 -5.24 -3.68 -9.32
N LYS A 78 -5.15 -3.99 -8.02
CA LYS A 78 -6.04 -4.96 -7.34
C LYS A 78 -7.51 -4.51 -7.32
N ASN A 79 -7.76 -3.21 -7.34
CA ASN A 79 -9.12 -2.65 -7.31
C ASN A 79 -9.74 -2.47 -8.70
N LYS A 80 -9.05 -2.85 -9.78
CA LYS A 80 -9.55 -2.78 -11.16
C LYS A 80 -10.04 -4.14 -11.64
N THR A 81 -11.07 -4.12 -12.48
CA THR A 81 -11.59 -5.30 -13.18
C THR A 81 -10.63 -5.76 -14.29
N LEU A 82 -10.75 -7.02 -14.72
CA LEU A 82 -9.94 -7.54 -15.83
C LEU A 82 -10.14 -6.74 -17.12
N GLU A 83 -11.37 -6.29 -17.40
CA GLU A 83 -11.67 -5.47 -18.59
C GLU A 83 -10.96 -4.11 -18.54
N GLU A 84 -10.92 -3.47 -17.37
CA GLU A 84 -10.20 -2.20 -17.20
C GLU A 84 -8.69 -2.40 -17.38
N LEU A 85 -8.13 -3.46 -16.78
CA LEU A 85 -6.72 -3.81 -16.92
C LEU A 85 -6.35 -4.09 -18.38
N ASP A 86 -7.21 -4.77 -19.13
CA ASP A 86 -6.99 -5.08 -20.54
C ASP A 86 -7.00 -3.82 -21.43
N ARG A 87 -7.92 -2.90 -21.17
CA ARG A 87 -7.96 -1.58 -21.83
C ARG A 87 -6.68 -0.79 -21.55
N ILE A 88 -6.20 -0.79 -20.32
CA ILE A 88 -4.95 -0.10 -19.94
C ILE A 88 -3.76 -0.74 -20.65
N ALA A 89 -3.64 -2.07 -20.60
CA ALA A 89 -2.55 -2.81 -21.23
C ALA A 89 -2.49 -2.52 -22.74
N SER A 90 -3.64 -2.54 -23.41
CA SER A 90 -3.76 -2.20 -24.83
C SER A 90 -3.31 -0.78 -25.16
N LYS A 91 -3.67 0.23 -24.32
CA LYS A 91 -3.25 1.63 -24.51
C LYS A 91 -1.74 1.83 -24.27
N VAL A 92 -1.17 1.09 -23.33
CA VAL A 92 0.28 1.14 -23.03
C VAL A 92 1.08 0.45 -24.14
N GLY A 93 0.50 -0.57 -24.77
CA GLY A 93 1.14 -1.43 -25.77
C GLY A 93 1.80 -2.67 -25.15
N ILE A 94 1.28 -3.16 -24.02
CA ILE A 94 1.75 -4.37 -23.33
C ILE A 94 0.63 -5.37 -23.16
N THR A 95 0.97 -6.60 -22.77
CA THR A 95 -0.05 -7.61 -22.43
C THR A 95 -0.63 -7.36 -21.04
N THR A 96 -1.89 -7.73 -20.84
CA THR A 96 -2.56 -7.68 -19.53
C THR A 96 -1.82 -8.52 -18.49
N GLN A 97 -1.22 -9.64 -18.92
CA GLN A 97 -0.35 -10.45 -18.06
C GLN A 97 0.89 -9.69 -17.61
N LYS A 98 1.56 -8.96 -18.51
CA LYS A 98 2.69 -8.09 -18.15
C LYS A 98 2.21 -7.04 -17.14
N LEU A 99 1.12 -6.33 -17.39
CA LEU A 99 0.58 -5.35 -16.42
C LEU A 99 0.31 -5.96 -15.03
N ILE A 100 -0.27 -7.17 -14.96
CA ILE A 100 -0.53 -7.87 -13.70
C ILE A 100 0.76 -8.30 -12.99
N GLN A 101 1.84 -8.61 -13.72
CA GLN A 101 3.13 -8.98 -13.13
C GLN A 101 3.70 -7.87 -12.24
N LEU A 102 3.40 -6.59 -12.50
CA LEU A 102 3.77 -5.48 -11.60
C LEU A 102 3.29 -5.69 -10.16
N THR A 103 2.25 -6.51 -9.94
CA THR A 103 1.76 -6.81 -8.60
C THR A 103 2.60 -7.82 -7.82
N LYS A 104 3.50 -8.54 -8.50
CA LYS A 104 4.23 -9.70 -7.95
C LYS A 104 5.75 -9.58 -7.98
N ILE A 105 6.27 -8.56 -8.65
CA ILE A 105 7.72 -8.35 -8.79
C ILE A 105 8.28 -7.43 -7.70
N ASP A 106 9.59 -7.48 -7.53
CA ASP A 106 10.39 -6.55 -6.73
C ASP A 106 11.03 -5.44 -7.59
N ASP A 107 11.82 -4.56 -6.96
CA ASP A 107 12.48 -3.44 -7.64
C ASP A 107 13.52 -3.92 -8.67
N ASP A 108 14.23 -5.01 -8.41
CA ASP A 108 15.25 -5.54 -9.34
C ASP A 108 14.57 -6.05 -10.62
N GLN A 109 13.54 -6.88 -10.45
CA GLN A 109 12.72 -7.39 -11.54
C GLN A 109 11.97 -6.27 -12.28
N LEU A 110 11.59 -5.18 -11.62
CA LEU A 110 11.00 -4.01 -12.27
C LEU A 110 11.96 -3.42 -13.31
N ASN A 111 13.23 -3.21 -12.94
CA ASN A 111 14.24 -2.64 -13.83
C ASN A 111 14.64 -3.59 -14.96
N GLU A 112 14.54 -4.91 -14.76
CA GLU A 112 14.80 -5.91 -15.80
C GLU A 112 13.68 -6.02 -16.85
N ASN A 113 12.42 -5.86 -16.42
CA ASN A 113 11.26 -6.20 -17.26
C ASN A 113 10.52 -4.99 -17.84
N TYR A 114 10.79 -3.79 -17.32
CA TYR A 114 10.09 -2.56 -17.72
C TYR A 114 11.07 -1.42 -17.99
N SER A 115 10.84 -0.72 -19.08
CA SER A 115 11.48 0.55 -19.37
C SER A 115 10.77 1.72 -18.66
N LYS A 116 11.49 2.80 -18.39
CA LYS A 116 10.92 4.04 -17.81
C LYS A 116 9.72 4.55 -18.63
N GLN A 117 9.81 4.52 -19.96
CA GLN A 117 8.72 4.93 -20.86
C GLN A 117 7.45 4.06 -20.73
N GLU A 118 7.60 2.75 -20.50
CA GLU A 118 6.45 1.88 -20.23
C GLU A 118 5.81 2.25 -18.88
N LEU A 119 6.61 2.44 -17.84
CA LEU A 119 6.11 2.80 -16.50
C LEU A 119 5.41 4.16 -16.48
N GLU A 120 5.94 5.16 -17.19
CA GLU A 120 5.31 6.47 -17.38
C GLU A 120 3.94 6.35 -18.08
N LYS A 121 3.86 5.54 -19.14
CA LYS A 121 2.58 5.26 -19.82
C LYS A 121 1.60 4.54 -18.90
N ILE A 122 2.07 3.60 -18.10
CA ILE A 122 1.23 2.88 -17.13
C ILE A 122 0.66 3.87 -16.11
N ALA A 123 1.51 4.68 -15.47
CA ALA A 123 1.09 5.69 -14.51
C ALA A 123 0.00 6.61 -15.09
N LYS A 124 0.26 7.16 -16.29
CA LYS A 124 -0.69 8.03 -16.99
C LYS A 124 -2.04 7.35 -17.27
N ASN A 125 -2.06 6.07 -17.63
CA ASN A 125 -3.30 5.32 -17.88
C ASN A 125 -4.00 4.84 -16.59
N LEU A 126 -3.33 4.96 -15.45
CA LEU A 126 -3.90 4.75 -14.12
C LEU A 126 -4.38 6.05 -13.47
N ASP A 127 -4.41 7.16 -14.22
CA ASP A 127 -4.75 8.49 -13.73
C ASP A 127 -3.85 8.93 -12.55
N SER A 128 -2.56 8.61 -12.62
CA SER A 128 -1.54 8.95 -11.60
C SER A 128 -0.27 9.49 -12.26
N GLU A 129 0.48 10.31 -11.53
CA GLU A 129 1.80 10.73 -11.98
C GLU A 129 2.83 9.62 -11.76
N PHE A 130 3.93 9.62 -12.52
CA PHE A 130 5.00 8.63 -12.36
C PHE A 130 5.53 8.63 -10.92
N ASP A 131 5.81 9.82 -10.38
CA ASP A 131 6.36 10.02 -9.02
C ASP A 131 5.38 9.63 -7.91
N ASP A 132 4.11 9.35 -8.22
CA ASP A 132 3.14 8.81 -7.26
C ASP A 132 3.22 7.29 -7.12
N LEU A 133 3.79 6.61 -8.12
CA LEU A 133 3.85 5.15 -8.21
C LEU A 133 5.27 4.60 -8.17
N PHE A 134 6.25 5.40 -8.56
CA PHE A 134 7.65 5.00 -8.72
C PHE A 134 8.61 6.09 -8.21
N GLU A 135 9.85 5.69 -7.97
CA GLU A 135 10.99 6.54 -7.61
C GLU A 135 12.15 6.24 -8.57
N GLU A 136 13.03 7.22 -8.85
CA GLU A 136 14.20 7.03 -9.73
C GLU A 136 15.24 6.06 -9.15
#